data_AF-A0A2V7F5T9-F1
#
_entry.id   AF-A0A2V7F5T9-F1
#
_cell.length_a   1.000
_cell.length_b   1.000
_cell.length_c   1.000
_cell.angle_alpha   90.00
_cell.angle_beta   90.00
_cell.angle_gamma   90.00
#
_symmetry.space_group_name_H-M   'P 1'
#
loop_
_entity.id
_entity.type
_entity.pdbx_description
1 polymer ?
#
loop_
_entity_poly.entity_id
_entity_poly.type
_entity_poly.pdbx_seq_one_letter_code
_entity_poly.pdbx_strand_id
1 'polypeptide(L)'
;MPRMLDRIEQLMRGQVPPLEATERHANPMGTVHGGILADIADAAMGMAFTILELKINFMKPVWTGKLRAEGRVLSGGRTAGSRTPPAPA
;
A
#
# COMPACT_ATOMS: atom_id res chain seq x y z
N MET A 1 -1.57 -17.12 24.37
CA MET A 1 -2.67 -16.95 23.40
C MET A 1 -2.84 -15.53 22.80
N PRO A 2 -2.31 -14.41 23.35
CA PRO A 2 -2.40 -13.09 22.69
C PRO A 2 -1.64 -13.02 21.34
N ARG A 3 -0.45 -13.66 21.29
CA ARG A 3 0.50 -13.58 20.17
C ARG A 3 -0.03 -14.07 18.81
N MET A 4 -1.09 -14.89 18.78
CA MET A 4 -1.63 -15.41 17.51
C MET A 4 -2.59 -14.43 16.85
N LEU A 5 -3.42 -13.74 17.65
CA LEU A 5 -4.29 -12.68 17.13
C LEU A 5 -3.46 -11.47 16.68
N ASP A 6 -2.44 -11.10 17.45
CA ASP A 6 -1.49 -10.05 17.06
C ASP A 6 -0.80 -10.38 15.72
N ARG A 7 -0.42 -11.66 15.53
CA ARG A 7 0.20 -12.13 14.29
C ARG A 7 -0.76 -12.10 13.10
N ILE A 8 -2.04 -12.44 13.30
CA ILE A 8 -3.07 -12.38 12.26
C ILE A 8 -3.38 -10.92 11.91
N GLU A 9 -3.49 -10.03 12.88
CA GLU A 9 -3.71 -8.61 12.62
C GLU A 9 -2.52 -7.97 11.88
N GLN A 10 -1.29 -8.41 12.21
CA GLN A 10 -0.08 -7.96 11.54
C GLN A 10 0.06 -8.51 10.11
N LEU A 11 -0.39 -9.74 9.85
CA LEU A 11 -0.49 -10.31 8.50
C LEU A 11 -1.54 -9.59 7.63
N MET A 12 -2.52 -8.92 8.24
CA MET A 12 -3.55 -8.16 7.53
C MET A 12 -3.18 -6.70 7.31
N ARG A 13 -1.94 -6.28 7.60
CA ARG A 13 -1.45 -4.92 7.38
C ARG A 13 -0.22 -4.94 6.49
N GLY A 14 -0.12 -3.94 5.63
CA GLY A 14 1.04 -3.75 4.77
C GLY A 14 1.42 -2.28 4.73
N GLN A 15 2.70 -2.00 4.77
CA GLN A 15 3.24 -0.66 4.75
C GLN A 15 4.49 -0.66 3.88
N VAL A 16 4.76 0.47 3.25
CA VAL A 16 5.99 0.70 2.50
C VAL A 16 6.74 1.89 3.09
N PRO A 17 8.07 1.96 2.90
CA PRO A 17 8.82 3.16 3.23
C PRO A 17 8.19 4.39 2.59
N PRO A 18 8.14 5.53 3.29
CA PRO A 18 7.50 6.73 2.77
C PRO A 18 8.24 7.23 1.52
N LEU A 19 7.47 7.61 0.50
CA LEU A 19 8.00 8.18 -0.74
C LEU A 19 8.11 9.70 -0.61
N GLU A 20 9.24 10.25 -1.02
CA GLU A 20 9.41 11.69 -1.12
C GLU A 20 8.98 12.16 -2.51
N ALA A 21 7.79 12.74 -2.60
CA ALA A 21 7.26 13.30 -3.83
C ALA A 21 7.92 14.65 -4.12
N THR A 22 8.63 14.68 -5.23
CA THR A 22 9.27 15.86 -5.81
C THR A 22 8.64 16.19 -7.17
N GLU A 23 9.03 17.31 -7.77
CA GLU A 23 8.57 17.74 -9.10
C GLU A 23 8.78 16.69 -10.20
N ARG A 24 9.74 15.78 -10.03
CA ARG A 24 9.98 14.65 -10.95
C ARG A 24 8.80 13.67 -11.04
N HIS A 25 7.94 13.66 -10.02
CA HIS A 25 6.76 12.81 -9.94
C HIS A 25 5.51 13.54 -10.42
N ALA A 26 5.63 14.77 -10.92
CA ALA A 26 4.49 15.55 -11.36
C ALA A 26 3.93 15.07 -12.70
N ASN A 27 2.62 15.21 -12.85
CA ASN A 27 1.93 15.14 -14.12
C ASN A 27 2.04 16.49 -14.87
N PRO A 28 1.58 16.58 -16.13
CA PRO A 28 1.60 17.83 -16.89
C PRO A 28 0.83 19.00 -16.25
N MET A 29 -0.04 18.73 -15.27
CA MET A 29 -0.77 19.74 -14.51
C MET A 29 0.00 20.22 -13.26
N GLY A 30 1.24 19.75 -13.04
CA GLY A 30 2.10 20.15 -11.93
C GLY A 30 1.77 19.49 -10.59
N THR A 31 0.85 18.53 -10.55
CA THR A 31 0.52 17.75 -9.34
C THR A 31 1.14 16.37 -9.44
N VAL A 32 1.39 15.69 -8.32
CA VAL A 32 1.87 14.31 -8.29
C VAL A 32 1.01 13.44 -9.19
N HIS A 33 1.66 12.70 -10.09
CA HIS A 33 1.01 11.82 -11.03
C HIS A 33 0.22 10.74 -10.28
N GLY A 34 -1.02 10.51 -10.70
CA GLY A 34 -1.92 9.55 -10.05
C GLY A 34 -1.33 8.14 -10.00
N GLY A 35 -0.56 7.75 -11.02
CA GLY A 35 0.16 6.47 -11.04
C GLY A 35 1.19 6.31 -9.91
N ILE A 36 1.85 7.38 -9.46
CA ILE A 36 2.80 7.32 -8.34
C ILE A 36 2.07 7.04 -7.02
N LEU A 37 0.91 7.69 -6.83
CA LEU A 37 0.04 7.42 -5.69
C LEU A 37 -0.55 6.00 -5.75
N ALA A 38 -0.85 5.53 -6.96
CA ALA A 38 -1.34 4.17 -7.18
C ALA A 38 -0.28 3.11 -6.86
N ASP A 39 0.96 3.31 -7.32
CA ASP A 39 2.07 2.39 -7.08
C ASP A 39 2.34 2.18 -5.59
N ILE A 40 2.45 3.25 -4.80
CA ILE A 40 2.71 3.12 -3.36
C ILE A 40 1.53 2.48 -2.62
N ALA A 41 0.29 2.73 -3.07
CA ALA A 41 -0.90 2.13 -2.50
C ALA A 41 -0.98 0.63 -2.83
N ASP A 42 -0.72 0.26 -4.08
CA ASP A 42 -0.66 -1.12 -4.55
C ASP A 42 0.44 -1.89 -3.83
N ALA A 43 1.65 -1.32 -3.72
CA ALA A 43 2.75 -1.93 -2.99
C ALA A 43 2.41 -2.15 -1.50
N ALA A 44 1.81 -1.16 -0.83
CA ALA A 44 1.40 -1.29 0.57
C ALA A 44 0.33 -2.38 0.75
N MET A 45 -0.67 -2.46 -0.13
CA MET A 45 -1.67 -3.53 -0.10
C MET A 45 -1.07 -4.89 -0.47
N GLY A 46 -0.14 -4.93 -1.43
CA GLY A 46 0.58 -6.12 -1.92
C GLY A 46 1.50 -6.75 -0.89
N MET A 47 1.99 -5.95 0.07
CA MET A 47 2.69 -6.44 1.25
C MET A 47 1.76 -7.19 2.22
N ALA A 48 0.47 -6.88 2.23
CA ALA A 48 -0.52 -7.55 3.08
C ALA A 48 -1.19 -8.73 2.37
N PHE A 49 -1.49 -8.60 1.06
CA PHE A 49 -2.31 -9.56 0.33
C PHE A 49 -2.10 -9.49 -1.18
N THR A 50 -2.40 -10.58 -1.88
CA THR A 50 -2.40 -10.58 -3.35
C THR A 50 -3.57 -9.76 -3.87
N ILE A 51 -3.28 -8.78 -4.73
CA ILE A 51 -4.28 -7.88 -5.33
C ILE A 51 -4.62 -8.39 -6.74
N LEU A 52 -5.90 -8.44 -7.07
CA LEU A 52 -6.39 -8.82 -8.40
C LEU A 52 -6.94 -7.63 -9.20
N GLU A 53 -7.49 -6.64 -8.49
CA GLU A 53 -8.05 -5.43 -9.06
C GLU A 53 -7.75 -4.25 -8.12
N LEU A 54 -7.47 -3.10 -8.71
CA LEU A 54 -7.16 -1.87 -7.99
C LEU A 54 -8.11 -0.76 -8.42
N LYS A 55 -8.88 -0.22 -7.46
CA LYS A 55 -9.69 0.99 -7.64
C LYS A 55 -9.20 2.07 -6.69
N ILE A 56 -8.81 3.22 -7.24
CA ILE A 56 -8.30 4.36 -6.48
C ILE A 56 -9.18 5.58 -6.70
N ASN A 57 -9.43 6.32 -5.62
CA ASN A 57 -10.12 7.61 -5.66
C ASN A 57 -9.19 8.70 -5.13
N PHE A 58 -8.95 9.74 -5.93
CA PHE A 58 -8.10 10.87 -5.56
C PHE A 58 -8.95 11.97 -4.91
N MET A 59 -8.77 12.19 -3.61
CA MET A 59 -9.58 13.17 -2.87
C MET A 59 -8.99 14.58 -2.89
N LYS A 60 -7.66 14.70 -3.03
CA LYS A 60 -6.96 15.99 -2.98
C LYS A 60 -5.69 15.96 -3.86
N PRO A 61 -5.39 17.03 -4.60
CA PRO A 61 -4.11 17.16 -5.31
C PRO A 61 -2.94 17.27 -4.32
N VAL A 62 -1.79 16.71 -4.71
CA VAL A 62 -0.52 16.83 -4.02
C VAL A 62 0.48 17.43 -5.01
N TRP A 63 1.37 18.33 -4.58
CA TRP A 63 2.41 18.91 -5.44
C TRP A 63 3.77 18.32 -5.11
N THR A 64 4.18 18.44 -3.85
CA THR A 64 5.39 17.84 -3.29
C THR A 64 5.14 17.43 -1.83
N GLY A 65 6.00 16.57 -1.29
CA GLY A 65 5.97 16.22 0.12
C GLY A 65 6.13 14.73 0.39
N LYS A 66 6.03 14.35 1.66
CA LYS A 66 6.23 12.97 2.12
C LYS A 66 4.92 12.19 2.06
N LEU A 67 4.87 11.21 1.17
CA LEU A 67 3.72 10.32 0.98
C LEU A 67 3.87 9.08 1.85
N ARG A 68 2.77 8.67 2.50
CA ARG A 68 2.68 7.43 3.27
C ARG A 68 1.55 6.59 2.72
N ALA A 69 1.79 5.29 2.61
CA ALA A 69 0.78 4.32 2.17
C ALA A 69 0.70 3.17 3.17
N GLU A 70 -0.53 2.86 3.58
CA GLU A 70 -0.85 1.79 4.50
C GLU A 70 -2.01 0.98 3.91
N GLY A 71 -1.79 -0.32 3.76
CA GLY A 71 -2.78 -1.29 3.33
C GLY A 71 -3.34 -2.06 4.52
N ARG A 72 -4.64 -2.31 4.53
CA ARG A 72 -5.30 -3.21 5.48
C ARG A 72 -6.25 -4.14 4.76
N VAL A 73 -6.12 -5.44 5.03
CA VAL A 73 -7.07 -6.44 4.57
C VAL A 73 -8.32 -6.37 5.45
N LEU A 74 -9.46 -6.07 4.84
CA LEU A 74 -10.76 -6.03 5.53
C LEU A 74 -11.47 -7.39 5.46
N SER A 75 -11.31 -8.11 4.35
CA SER A 75 -11.85 -9.45 4.16
C SER A 75 -10.93 -10.23 3.21
N GLY A 76 -10.23 -11.24 3.74
CA GLY A 76 -9.35 -12.12 2.98
C GLY A 76 -10.02 -13.46 2.72
N GLY A 77 -10.39 -13.73 1.46
CA GLY A 77 -10.88 -15.05 1.07
C GLY A 77 -9.76 -16.10 1.10
N ARG A 78 -10.12 -17.39 1.23
CA ARG A 78 -9.13 -18.50 1.29
C ARG A 78 -8.41 -18.77 -0.04
N THR A 79 -8.89 -18.19 -1.14
CA THR A 79 -8.49 -18.57 -2.52
C THR A 79 -7.41 -17.66 -3.11
N ALA A 80 -7.36 -16.39 -2.71
CA ALA A 80 -6.25 -15.50 -3.05
C ALA A 80 -5.26 -15.57 -1.89
N GLY A 81 -4.10 -16.19 -2.11
CA GLY A 81 -3.13 -16.46 -1.05
C GLY A 81 -2.62 -15.18 -0.39
N SER A 82 -2.58 -15.17 0.95
CA SER A 82 -1.80 -14.18 1.69
C SER A 82 -0.32 -14.42 1.41
N ARG A 83 0.42 -13.37 1.04
CA ARG A 83 1.88 -13.44 0.92
C ARG A 83 2.44 -13.66 2.34
N THR A 84 2.90 -14.87 2.64
CA THR A 84 3.72 -15.09 3.84
C THR A 84 4.94 -14.19 3.71
N PRO A 85 5.24 -13.32 4.69
CA PRO A 85 6.42 -12.46 4.62
C PRO A 85 7.67 -13.35 4.51
N PRO A 86 8.70 -12.94 3.74
CA PRO A 86 9.95 -13.67 3.67
C PRO A 86 10.53 -13.80 5.10
N ALA A 87 11.00 -15.01 5.45
CA ALA A 87 11.65 -15.23 6.73
C ALA A 87 12.86 -14.30 6.86
N PRO A 88 13.11 -13.70 8.04
CA PRO A 88 14.33 -12.92 8.25
C PRO A 88 15.55 -13.84 8.09
N ALA A 89 16.51 -13.39 7.29
CA ALA A 89 17.82 -14.04 7.10
C ALA A 89 18.67 -13.95 8.38
#